data_AF-A0AAU5HG97-F1
#
_entry.id   AF-A0AAU5HG97-F1
#
_cell.length_a   1.000
_cell.length_b   1.000
_cell.length_c   1.000
_cell.angle_alpha   90.00
_cell.angle_beta   90.00
_cell.angle_gamma   90.00
#
_symmetry.space_group_name_H-M   'P 1'
#
loop_
_entity.id
_entity.type
_entity.pdbx_description
1 polymer ?
#
loop_
_entity_poly.entity_id
_entity_poly.type
_entity_poly.pdbx_seq_one_letter_code
_entity_poly.pdbx_strand_id
1 'polypeptide(L)' 'MATKEVWDVDPYAAVESLRAALTEVGIVFPSLRVDAASSDLKLVELGRIRADVADRLAIALRRGGLE' A
#
# COMPACT_ATOMS: atom_id res chain seq x y z
N MET A 1 -6.43 25.65 -5.19
CA MET A 1 -6.11 24.53 -6.11
C MET A 1 -4.77 23.97 -5.64
N ALA A 2 -4.79 23.06 -4.66
CA ALA A 2 -3.64 22.75 -3.82
C ALA A 2 -2.83 21.54 -4.34
N THR A 3 -1.51 21.77 -4.44
CA THR A 3 -0.37 20.83 -4.40
C THR A 3 -0.32 19.73 -5.45
N LYS A 4 0.13 20.11 -6.66
CA LYS A 4 0.76 19.20 -7.62
C LYS A 4 2.20 18.93 -7.17
N GLU A 5 2.34 18.22 -6.07
CA GLU A 5 3.56 17.48 -5.74
C GLU A 5 3.18 16.01 -5.78
N VAL A 6 2.90 15.53 -6.99
CA VAL A 6 2.87 14.09 -7.23
C VAL A 6 4.29 13.65 -6.99
N TRP A 7 4.54 13.13 -5.78
CA TRP A 7 5.80 12.53 -5.40
C TRP A 7 6.31 11.70 -6.59
N ASP A 8 7.56 11.91 -6.99
CA ASP A 8 8.19 11.16 -8.09
C ASP A 8 8.53 9.74 -7.61
N VAL A 9 7.52 9.06 -7.10
CA VAL A 9 7.59 7.69 -6.67
C VAL A 9 7.11 6.86 -7.85
N ASP A 10 7.92 5.89 -8.27
CA ASP A 10 7.50 4.90 -9.23
C ASP A 10 6.43 4.00 -8.58
N PRO A 11 5.21 3.92 -9.15
CA PRO A 11 4.11 3.22 -8.50
C PRO A 11 4.36 1.71 -8.41
N TYR A 12 5.14 1.13 -9.33
CA TYR A 12 5.50 -0.29 -9.27
C TYR A 12 6.51 -0.56 -8.15
N ALA A 13 7.53 0.29 -8.01
CA ALA A 13 8.49 0.22 -6.91
C ALA A 13 7.79 0.41 -5.55
N ALA A 14 6.79 1.29 -5.47
CA ALA A 14 5.97 1.46 -4.26
C ALA A 14 5.17 0.19 -3.93
N VAL A 15 4.56 -0.46 -4.92
CA VAL A 15 3.85 -1.74 -4.74
C VAL A 15 4.78 -2.82 -4.22
N GLU A 16 5.99 -2.95 -4.78
CA GLU A 16 6.94 -3.97 -4.35
C GLU A 16 7.51 -3.69 -2.96
N SER A 17 7.78 -2.43 -2.63
CA SER A 17 8.21 -2.03 -1.29
C SER A 17 7.12 -2.34 -0.26
N LEU A 18 5.86 -2.02 -0.57
CA LEU A 18 4.73 -2.34 0.30
C LEU A 18 4.52 -3.85 0.43
N ARG A 19 4.66 -4.61 -0.67
CA ARG A 19 4.58 -6.07 -0.66
C ARG A 19 5.64 -6.68 0.26
N ALA A 20 6.87 -6.19 0.21
CA ALA A 20 7.94 -6.64 1.07
C ALA A 20 7.62 -6.38 2.55
N ALA A 21 7.26 -5.15 2.92
CA ALA A 21 6.93 -4.77 4.29
C ALA A 21 5.75 -5.58 4.87
N LEU A 22 4.72 -5.83 4.05
CA LEU A 22 3.59 -6.67 4.46
C LEU A 22 4.02 -8.13 4.70
N THR A 23 4.91 -8.64 3.85
CA THR A 23 5.45 -10.00 3.98
C THR A 23 6.23 -10.16 5.29
N GLU A 24 6.98 -9.14 5.71
CA GLU A 24 7.73 -9.14 6.97
C GLU A 24 6.81 -9.29 8.20
N VAL A 25 5.59 -8.77 8.13
CA VAL A 25 4.57 -8.92 9.18
C VAL A 25 3.62 -10.11 8.94
N GLY A 26 3.94 -10.97 7.98
CA GLY A 26 3.18 -12.19 7.66
C GLY A 26 1.84 -11.93 6.96
N ILE A 27 1.70 -10.78 6.30
CA ILE A 27 0.52 -10.41 5.52
C ILE A 27 0.82 -10.53 4.03
N VAL A 28 -0.04 -11.25 3.30
CA VAL A 28 0.04 -11.35 1.84
C VAL A 28 -1.20 -10.72 1.23
N PHE A 29 -1.01 -9.75 0.33
CA PHE A 29 -2.08 -9.19 -0.50
C PHE A 29 -1.93 -9.60 -1.97
N PRO A 30 -2.64 -10.65 -2.42
CA PRO A 30 -2.63 -11.07 -3.83
C PRO A 30 -3.23 -10.01 -4.77
N SER A 31 -4.13 -9.19 -4.23
CA SER A 31 -4.84 -8.15 -4.98
C SER A 31 -4.07 -6.83 -5.08
N LEU A 32 -2.90 -6.71 -4.43
CA LEU A 32 -2.11 -5.48 -4.40
C LEU A 32 -1.50 -5.20 -5.78
N ARG A 33 -1.85 -4.05 -6.36
CA ARG A 33 -1.40 -3.63 -7.69
C ARG A 33 -1.43 -2.11 -7.83
N VAL A 34 -0.79 -1.60 -8.88
CA VAL A 34 -0.95 -0.20 -9.31
C VAL A 34 -2.36 -0.01 -9.87
N ASP A 35 -2.98 1.13 -9.55
CA ASP A 35 -4.25 1.52 -10.17
C ASP A 35 -4.05 1.81 -11.66
N ALA A 36 -4.77 1.06 -12.49
CA ALA A 36 -4.76 1.28 -13.94
C ALA A 36 -5.80 2.32 -14.39
N ALA A 37 -6.80 2.64 -13.55
CA ALA A 37 -7.88 3.54 -13.93
C ALA A 37 -7.45 5.02 -13.87
N SER A 38 -6.56 5.37 -12.94
CA SER A 38 -6.09 6.75 -12.73
C SER A 38 -4.57 6.83 -12.78
N SER A 39 -3.97 6.56 -13.94
CA SER A 39 -2.51 6.54 -14.12
C SER A 39 -1.82 7.85 -13.74
N ASP A 40 -2.47 8.99 -13.98
CA ASP A 40 -1.91 10.32 -13.64
C ASP A 40 -1.76 10.54 -12.12
N LEU A 41 -2.51 9.80 -11.31
CA LEU A 41 -2.52 9.90 -9.86
C LEU A 41 -1.55 8.92 -9.18
N LYS A 42 -0.94 7.99 -9.94
CA LYS A 42 0.01 6.98 -9.44
C LYS A 42 -0.50 6.23 -8.19
N LEU A 43 -1.79 5.86 -8.18
CA LEU A 43 -2.42 5.22 -7.02
C LEU A 43 -2.04 3.74 -6.92
N VAL A 44 -2.14 3.20 -5.70
CA VAL A 44 -1.98 1.77 -5.41
C VAL A 44 -3.31 1.21 -4.93
N GLU A 45 -3.83 0.20 -5.61
CA GLU A 45 -5.02 -0.53 -5.21
C GLU A 45 -4.67 -1.68 -4.27
N LEU A 46 -5.19 -1.64 -3.05
CA LEU A 46 -5.05 -2.74 -2.08
C LEU A 46 -5.99 -3.93 -2.37
N GLY A 47 -7.05 -3.68 -3.14
CA GLY A 47 -8.09 -4.65 -3.46
C GLY A 47 -8.98 -5.02 -2.27
N ARG A 48 -9.58 -6.22 -2.33
CA ARG A 48 -10.41 -6.76 -1.23
C ARG A 48 -9.55 -7.59 -0.29
N ILE A 49 -9.63 -7.27 1.00
CA ILE A 49 -8.87 -7.94 2.06
C ILE A 49 -9.83 -8.62 3.03
N ARG A 50 -9.42 -9.73 3.63
CA ARG A 50 -10.19 -10.39 4.68
C ARG A 50 -10.18 -9.54 5.94
N ALA A 51 -11.26 -9.60 6.73
CA ALA A 51 -11.39 -8.82 7.96
C ALA A 51 -10.26 -9.09 8.98
N ASP A 52 -9.85 -10.36 9.12
CA ASP A 52 -8.74 -10.74 10.01
C ASP A 52 -7.39 -10.17 9.56
N VAL A 53 -7.17 -10.05 8.25
CA VAL A 53 -5.96 -9.44 7.69
C VAL A 53 -6.00 -7.92 7.83
N ALA A 54 -7.18 -7.30 7.72
CA ALA A 54 -7.35 -5.87 7.97
C ALA A 54 -7.00 -5.49 9.41
N ASP A 55 -7.41 -6.31 10.39
CA ASP A 55 -7.06 -6.10 11.79
C ASP A 55 -5.55 -6.26 12.03
N ARG A 56 -4.93 -7.30 11.47
CA ARG A 56 -3.46 -7.49 11.54
C ARG A 56 -2.70 -6.33 10.90
N LEU A 57 -3.16 -5.82 9.76
CA LEU A 57 -2.58 -4.65 9.11
C LEU A 57 -2.67 -3.43 10.01
N ALA A 58 -3.82 -3.19 10.64
CA ALA A 58 -3.99 -2.07 11.57
C ALA A 58 -3.05 -2.18 12.78
N ILE A 59 -2.83 -3.39 13.30
CA ILE A 59 -1.85 -3.62 14.38
C ILE A 59 -0.43 -3.34 13.90
N ALA A 60 -0.05 -3.84 12.72
CA ALA A 60 1.28 -3.63 12.15
C ALA A 60 1.58 -2.13 11.93
N LEU A 61 0.64 -1.38 11.37
CA LEU A 61 0.76 0.06 11.15
C LEU A 61 0.89 0.84 12.46
N ARG A 62 0.13 0.48 13.51
CA ARG A 62 0.26 1.11 14.83
C ARG A 62 1.62 0.86 15.48
N ARG A 63 2.21 -0.32 15.26
CA ARG A 63 3.53 -0.67 15.79
C ARG A 63 4.65 0.10 15.10
N GLY A 64 4.60 0.22 13.77
CA GLY A 64 5.60 0.98 13.00
C GLY A 64 5.42 2.51 13.03
N GLY A 65 4.24 3.02 13.37
CA GLY A 65 3.97 4.46 13.45
C GLY A 65 4.35 5.13 14.78
N LEU A 66 4.93 4.38 15.72
CA LEU A 66 5.40 4.87 17.02
C LEU A 66 6.93 5.02 17.08
N GLU A 67 7.62 4.84 15.96
CA GLU A 67 9.08 5.00 15.81
C GLU A 67 9.45 6.29 15.07
#